data_AF-A0A1E2WKU1-F1
#
_entry.id   AF-A0A1E2WKU1-F1
#
_cell.length_a   1.000
_cell.length_b   1.000
_cell.length_c   1.000
_cell.angle_alpha   90.00
_cell.angle_beta   90.00
_cell.angle_gamma   90.00
#
_symmetry.space_group_name_H-M   'P 1'
#
loop_
_entity.id
_entity.type
_entity.pdbx_description
1 polymer ?
#
loop_
_entity_poly.entity_id
_entity_poly.type
_entity_poly.pdbx_seq_one_letter_code
_entity_poly.pdbx_strand_id
1 'polypeptide(L)' 'MVNTALDKVKIWKIYISKPKMSQDANIDDVQEPINSAPPEVRRIIERVWKLEKGRLDKKINSHINDHILDIIKEEVR' A
#
# COMPACT_ATOMS: atom_id res chain seq x y z
N MET A 1 27.04 -34.52 -23.00
CA MET A 1 27.25 -33.55 -21.90
C MET A 1 26.47 -32.30 -22.27
N VAL A 2 25.33 -32.07 -21.61
CA VAL A 2 24.37 -31.01 -21.99
C VAL A 2 24.86 -29.68 -21.42
N ASN A 3 24.83 -28.64 -22.24
CA ASN A 3 25.55 -27.38 -22.05
C ASN A 3 24.83 -26.47 -21.02
N THR A 4 25.03 -26.73 -19.73
CA THR A 4 24.38 -26.07 -18.57
C THR A 4 24.50 -24.55 -18.53
N ALA A 5 25.45 -23.96 -19.27
CA ALA A 5 25.66 -22.52 -19.34
C ALA A 5 24.55 -21.79 -20.14
N LEU A 6 24.02 -22.40 -21.21
CA LEU A 6 22.98 -21.80 -22.05
C LEU A 6 21.60 -21.79 -21.37
N ASP A 7 21.31 -22.80 -20.55
CA ASP A 7 20.05 -22.90 -19.80
C ASP A 7 19.98 -21.87 -18.66
N LYS A 8 21.11 -21.57 -17.99
CA LYS A 8 21.18 -20.52 -16.96
C LYS A 8 20.93 -19.13 -17.54
N VAL A 9 21.44 -18.83 -18.73
CA VAL A 9 21.22 -17.52 -19.39
C VAL A 9 19.75 -17.34 -19.81
N LYS A 10 19.07 -18.41 -20.25
CA LYS A 10 17.63 -18.39 -20.52
C LYS A 10 16.80 -18.15 -19.27
N ILE A 11 17.12 -18.83 -18.16
CA ILE A 11 16.41 -18.66 -16.88
C ILE A 11 16.56 -17.22 -16.36
N TRP A 12 17.75 -16.63 -16.43
CA TRP A 12 17.96 -15.25 -15.98
C TRP A 12 17.26 -14.20 -16.85
N LYS A 13 17.09 -14.44 -18.16
CA LYS A 13 16.28 -13.56 -19.03
C LYS A 13 14.80 -13.54 -18.64
N ILE A 14 14.25 -14.66 -18.17
CA ILE A 14 12.86 -14.74 -17.70
C ILE A 14 12.68 -13.96 -16.39
N TYR A 15 13.65 -14.03 -15.46
CA TYR A 15 13.59 -13.32 -14.17
C TYR A 15 13.75 -11.79 -14.27
N ILE A 16 14.33 -11.26 -15.35
CA ILE A 16 14.58 -9.81 -15.53
C ILE A 16 13.42 -9.12 -16.26
N SER A 17 12.52 -9.86 -16.91
CA SER A 17 11.29 -9.31 -17.46
C SER A 17 10.28 -9.13 -16.32
N LYS A 18 10.39 -8.02 -15.59
CA LYS A 18 9.34 -7.58 -14.65
C LYS A 18 7.98 -7.68 -15.36
N PRO A 19 6.96 -8.27 -14.73
CA PRO A 19 5.61 -8.17 -15.26
C PRO A 19 5.30 -6.69 -15.42
N LYS A 20 4.96 -6.30 -16.64
CA LYS A 20 4.42 -4.98 -16.94
C LYS A 20 3.13 -4.91 -16.13
N MET A 21 3.08 -4.11 -15.07
CA MET A 21 1.82 -3.84 -14.38
C MET A 21 0.87 -3.35 -15.47
N SER A 22 -0.11 -4.17 -15.80
CA SER A 22 -1.13 -3.85 -16.78
C SER A 22 -1.79 -2.55 -16.34
N GLN A 23 -1.85 -1.63 -17.30
CA GLN A 23 -2.48 -0.33 -17.16
C GLN A 23 -3.91 -0.50 -16.62
N ASP A 24 -4.27 0.43 -15.73
CA ASP A 24 -5.64 0.69 -15.26
C ASP A 24 -6.32 -0.48 -14.53
N ALA A 25 -5.73 -0.90 -13.41
CA ALA A 25 -6.60 -1.35 -12.32
C ALA A 25 -7.47 -0.14 -11.97
N ASN A 26 -8.77 -0.22 -12.26
CA ASN A 26 -9.75 0.83 -12.03
C ASN A 26 -9.55 1.40 -10.61
N ILE A 27 -8.83 2.53 -10.49
CA ILE A 27 -8.48 3.11 -9.19
C ILE A 27 -9.75 3.47 -8.43
N ASP A 28 -10.82 3.80 -9.16
CA ASP A 28 -12.11 4.16 -8.58
C ASP A 28 -12.70 3.03 -7.73
N ASP A 29 -12.59 1.76 -8.15
CA ASP A 29 -13.10 0.62 -7.37
C ASP A 29 -12.33 0.45 -6.05
N VAL A 30 -11.06 0.86 -6.00
CA VAL A 30 -10.23 0.80 -4.79
C VAL A 30 -10.52 1.99 -3.87
N GLN A 31 -11.02 3.10 -4.41
CA GLN A 31 -11.38 4.30 -3.65
C GLN A 31 -12.84 4.30 -3.18
N GLU A 32 -13.70 3.43 -3.70
CA GLU A 32 -15.10 3.28 -3.25
C GLU A 32 -15.24 3.27 -1.72
N PRO A 33 -14.45 2.51 -0.92
CA PRO A 33 -14.53 2.53 0.54
C PRO A 33 -14.24 3.89 1.19
N ILE A 34 -13.59 4.81 0.48
CA ILE A 34 -13.31 6.18 0.93
C ILE A 34 -14.39 7.14 0.41
N ASN A 35 -14.85 6.93 -0.83
CA ASN A 35 -15.83 7.78 -1.49
C ASN A 35 -17.25 7.57 -0.95
N SER A 36 -17.60 6.34 -0.60
CA SER A 36 -18.91 5.97 -0.03
C SER A 36 -18.93 5.97 1.51
N ALA A 37 -17.78 6.18 2.16
CA ALA A 37 -17.69 6.25 3.61
C ALA A 37 -18.47 7.46 4.17
N PRO A 38 -19.12 7.30 5.34
CA PRO A 38 -19.64 8.42 6.10
C PRO A 38 -18.56 9.48 6.38
N PRO A 39 -18.93 10.77 6.51
CA PRO A 39 -17.97 11.86 6.69
C PRO A 39 -16.97 11.63 7.83
N GLU A 40 -17.41 11.08 8.95
CA GLU A 40 -16.59 10.71 10.11
C GLU A 40 -15.58 9.61 9.79
N VAL A 41 -15.99 8.58 9.06
CA VAL A 41 -15.12 7.48 8.65
C VAL A 41 -14.08 7.99 7.65
N ARG A 42 -14.48 8.86 6.71
CA ARG A 42 -13.55 9.46 5.74
C ARG A 42 -12.48 10.30 6.45
N ARG A 43 -12.86 11.11 7.45
CA ARG A 43 -11.92 11.89 8.26
C ARG A 43 -10.96 11.01 9.05
N ILE A 44 -11.43 9.88 9.62
CA ILE A 44 -10.56 8.90 10.28
C ILE A 44 -9.51 8.37 9.28
N ILE A 45 -9.94 7.93 8.11
CA ILE A 45 -9.04 7.36 7.08
C ILE A 45 -7.97 8.38 6.69
N GLU A 46 -8.34 9.62 6.38
CA GLU A 46 -7.40 10.67 5.98
C GLU A 46 -6.38 11.00 7.08
N ARG A 47 -6.82 11.06 8.34
CA ARG A 47 -5.96 11.38 9.49
C ARG A 47 -4.99 10.25 9.80
N VAL A 48 -5.47 8.99 9.78
CA VAL A 48 -4.62 7.81 9.96
C VAL A 48 -3.60 7.69 8.83
N TRP A 49 -4.01 7.95 7.59
CA TRP A 49 -3.08 7.89 6.45
C TRP A 49 -1.97 8.94 6.56
N LYS A 50 -2.29 10.19 6.91
CA LYS A 50 -1.27 11.24 7.15
C LYS A 50 -0.29 10.84 8.25
N LEU A 51 -0.80 10.25 9.33
CA LEU A 51 0.01 9.77 10.44
C LEU A 51 0.97 8.65 10.01
N GLU A 52 0.45 7.60 9.36
CA GLU A 52 1.27 6.46 8.92
C GLU A 52 2.30 6.87 7.86
N LYS A 53 1.92 7.75 6.91
CA LYS A 53 2.85 8.29 5.91
C LYS A 53 4.03 8.99 6.59
N GLY A 54 3.75 9.86 7.57
CA GLY A 54 4.81 10.56 8.32
C GLY A 54 5.71 9.60 9.10
N ARG A 55 5.17 8.47 9.59
CA ARG A 55 5.93 7.43 10.31
C ARG A 55 6.85 6.66 9.36
N LEU A 56 6.34 6.26 8.20
CA LEU A 56 7.08 5.54 7.16
C LEU A 56 8.18 6.41 6.55
N ASP A 57 7.90 7.68 6.27
CA ASP A 57 8.88 8.64 5.72
C ASP A 57 10.09 8.80 6.67
N LYS A 58 9.83 8.77 7.98
CA LYS A 58 10.87 8.85 9.02
C LYS A 58 11.47 7.50 9.41
N LYS A 59 11.00 6.39 8.83
CA LYS A 59 11.36 5.01 9.19
C LYS A 59 11.22 4.71 10.68
N ILE A 60 10.23 5.33 11.33
CA ILE A 60 9.96 5.15 12.76
C ILE A 60 9.02 3.96 12.93
N ASN A 61 9.46 2.94 13.69
CA ASN A 61 8.60 1.83 14.11
C ASN A 61 8.04 2.09 15.52
N SER A 62 7.21 3.12 15.68
CA SER A 62 6.57 3.46 16.96
C SER A 62 5.16 2.86 17.07
N HIS A 63 4.65 2.64 18.27
CA HIS A 63 3.26 2.21 18.47
C HIS A 63 2.28 3.30 17.99
N ILE A 64 1.49 2.98 16.96
CA ILE A 64 0.54 3.93 16.34
C ILE A 64 -0.90 3.73 16.84
N ASN A 65 -1.19 2.59 17.47
CA ASN A 65 -2.54 2.20 17.84
C ASN A 65 -3.22 3.21 18.78
N ASP A 66 -2.49 3.78 19.73
CA ASP A 66 -3.03 4.78 20.66
C ASP A 66 -3.44 6.05 19.91
N HIS A 67 -2.60 6.51 18.98
CA HIS A 67 -2.93 7.67 18.14
C HIS A 67 -4.12 7.41 17.22
N ILE A 68 -4.27 6.19 16.68
CA ILE A 68 -5.45 5.81 15.88
C ILE A 68 -6.70 5.82 16.75
N LEU A 69 -6.62 5.29 17.97
CA LEU A 69 -7.74 5.27 18.90
C LEU A 69 -8.19 6.69 19.27
N ASP A 70 -7.24 7.60 19.49
CA ASP A 70 -7.55 9.01 19.76
C ASP A 70 -8.22 9.68 18.56
N ILE A 71 -7.72 9.44 17.34
CA ILE A 71 -8.37 9.92 16.10
C ILE A 71 -9.82 9.43 16.02
N ILE A 72 -10.07 8.14 16.28
CA ILE A 72 -11.44 7.59 16.23
C ILE A 72 -12.34 8.25 17.28
N LYS A 73 -11.85 8.38 18.52
CA LYS A 73 -12.62 9.01 19.60
C LYS A 73 -12.95 10.48 19.32
N GLU A 74 -12.12 11.19 18.58
CA GLU A 74 -12.37 12.58 18.21
C GLU A 74 -13.40 12.71 17.09
N GLU A 75 -13.37 11.83 16.09
CA GLU A 75 -14.23 11.92 14.91
C GLU A 75 -15.64 11.34 15.11
N VAL A 76 -15.83 10.46 16.09
CA VAL A 76 -17.10 9.75 16.37
C VAL A 76 -17.84 10.35 17.59
N ARG A 77 -17.45 11.54 18.04
CA ARG A 77 -18.06 12.24 19.18
C ARG A 77 -19.53 12.61 18.97
#